data_AF-C3ZEB9-F1
#
_entry.id   AF-C3ZEB9-F1
#
_cell.length_a   1.000
_cell.length_b   1.000
_cell.length_c   1.000
_cell.angle_alpha   90.00
_cell.angle_beta   90.00
_cell.angle_gamma   90.00
#
_symmetry.space_group_name_H-M   'P 1'
#
loop_
_entity.id
_entity.type
_entity.pdbx_description
1 polymer ?
#
loop_
_entity_poly.entity_id
_entity_poly.type
_entity_poly.pdbx_seq_one_letter_code
_entity_poly.pdbx_strand_id
1 'polypeptide(L)' 'TLTTFDLQRIAFCSADHKARNNVFSWVYREVGEVGRPVLECHAVLCESQRHAKFFALRLGHFFNSAWNQM' A
#
# COMPACT_ATOMS: atom_id res chain seq x y z
N THR A 1 -13.18 -8.41 -8.74
CA THR A 1 -12.28 -9.56 -8.45
C THR A 1 -11.46 -9.20 -7.23
N LEU A 2 -11.27 -10.16 -6.31
CA LEU A 2 -10.47 -9.96 -5.10
C LEU A 2 -9.02 -10.28 -5.45
N THR A 3 -8.11 -9.30 -5.33
CA THR A 3 -6.67 -9.51 -5.53
C THR A 3 -5.98 -9.55 -4.18
N THR A 4 -5.18 -10.58 -3.93
CA THR A 4 -4.39 -10.73 -2.71
C THR A 4 -2.98 -10.23 -2.95
N PHE A 5 -2.43 -9.46 -2.01
CA PHE A 5 -1.07 -8.94 -2.05
C PHE A 5 -0.26 -9.46 -0.88
N ASP A 6 0.97 -9.92 -1.17
CA ASP A 6 1.94 -10.25 -0.13
C ASP A 6 2.46 -8.96 0.54
N LEU A 7 2.28 -8.88 1.86
CA LEU A 7 2.71 -7.74 2.67
C LEU A 7 4.20 -7.41 2.50
N GLN A 8 5.07 -8.43 2.37
CA GLN A 8 6.51 -8.22 2.24
C GLN A 8 6.90 -7.51 0.94
N ARG A 9 6.03 -7.56 -0.07
CA ARG A 9 6.26 -6.97 -1.38
C ARG A 9 5.71 -5.56 -1.49
N ILE A 10 4.93 -5.08 -0.51
CA ILE A 10 4.53 -3.68 -0.45
C ILE A 10 5.70 -2.83 0.02
N ALA A 11 6.11 -1.85 -0.80
CA ALA A 11 7.25 -0.98 -0.54
C ALA A 11 6.85 0.33 0.15
N PHE A 12 5.63 0.81 -0.08
CA PHE A 12 5.14 2.09 0.43
C PHE A 12 3.60 2.14 0.40
N CYS A 13 3.00 2.98 1.25
CA CYS A 13 1.58 3.30 1.18
C CYS A 13 1.28 4.75 1.58
N SER A 14 0.19 5.33 1.06
CA SER A 14 -0.23 6.69 1.36
C SER A 14 -1.74 6.88 1.31
N ALA A 15 -2.22 7.85 2.07
CA ALA A 15 -3.58 8.39 2.01
C ALA A 15 -3.57 9.93 1.94
N ASP A 16 -2.43 10.54 1.62
CA ASP A 16 -2.23 12.00 1.59
C ASP A 16 -2.41 12.58 0.18
N HIS A 17 -3.57 12.32 -0.42
CA HIS A 17 -3.87 12.79 -1.77
C HIS A 17 -4.63 14.12 -1.70
N LYS A 18 -3.95 15.24 -2.02
CA LYS A 18 -4.53 16.60 -2.01
C LYS A 18 -5.76 16.75 -2.92
N ALA A 19 -5.79 16.03 -4.05
CA ALA A 19 -6.89 16.10 -5.01
C ALA A 19 -8.07 15.18 -4.67
N ARG A 20 -7.84 14.08 -3.94
CA ARG A 20 -8.89 13.12 -3.51
C ARG A 20 -8.54 12.53 -2.16
N ASN A 21 -9.02 13.18 -1.11
CA ASN A 21 -8.67 12.85 0.28
C ASN A 21 -9.20 11.49 0.76
N ASN A 22 -10.08 10.83 0.01
CA ASN A 22 -10.63 9.50 0.31
C ASN A 22 -10.01 8.38 -0.54
N VAL A 23 -8.81 8.57 -1.09
CA VAL A 23 -8.06 7.52 -1.78
C VAL A 23 -7.00 6.95 -0.85
N PHE A 24 -6.87 5.63 -0.84
CA PHE A 24 -5.73 4.92 -0.26
C PHE A 24 -4.94 4.27 -1.40
N SER A 25 -3.61 4.41 -1.38
CA SER A 25 -2.73 3.84 -2.40
C SER A 25 -1.53 3.13 -1.78
N TRP A 26 -0.97 2.17 -2.52
CA TRP A 26 0.25 1.46 -2.16
C TRP A 26 1.08 1.12 -3.39
N VAL A 27 2.40 1.00 -3.17
CA VAL A 27 3.36 0.57 -4.18
C VAL A 27 3.72 -0.88 -3.92
N TYR A 28 3.52 -1.73 -4.92
CA TYR A 28 3.79 -3.16 -4.88
C TYR A 28 4.98 -3.53 -5.78
N ARG A 29 5.88 -4.36 -5.26
CA ARG A 29 6.99 -4.94 -6.04
C ARG A 29 6.47 -6.14 -6.80
N GLU A 30 6.26 -6.01 -8.11
CA GLU A 30 5.89 -7.13 -8.97
C GLU A 30 7.07 -8.07 -9.26
N VAL A 31 6.79 -9.37 -9.37
CA VAL A 31 7.77 -10.35 -9.87
C VAL A 31 7.69 -10.24 -11.38
N GLY A 32 8.45 -9.28 -11.93
CA GLY A 32 8.58 -9.12 -13.37
C GLY A 32 9.29 -10.30 -14.02
N GLU A 33 9.28 -10.33 -15.36
CA GLU A 33 10.18 -11.20 -16.13
C GLU A 33 11.64 -10.95 -15.73
N VAL A 34 12.44 -12.01 -15.82
CA VAL A 34 13.81 -12.13 -15.29
C VAL A 34 14.60 -10.81 -15.39
N GLY A 35 14.96 -10.24 -14.23
CA GLY A 35 15.98 -9.20 -14.11
C GLY A 35 15.50 -7.76 -13.91
N ARG A 36 14.19 -7.46 -13.88
CA ARG A 36 13.70 -6.12 -13.49
C ARG A 36 12.51 -6.17 -12.53
N PRO A 37 12.67 -5.83 -11.24
CA PRO A 37 11.52 -5.60 -10.37
C PRO A 37 10.71 -4.42 -10.92
N VAL A 38 9.43 -4.65 -11.21
CA VAL A 38 8.50 -3.60 -11.63
C VAL A 38 7.78 -3.10 -10.39
N LEU A 39 7.73 -1.78 -10.20
CA LEU A 39 6.93 -1.17 -9.13
C LEU A 39 5.59 -0.75 -9.71
N GLU A 40 4.52 -1.30 -9.16
CA GLU A 40 3.15 -0.95 -9.54
C GLU A 40 2.49 -0.14 -8.43
N CYS A 41 1.77 0.91 -8.82
CA CYS A 41 0.95 1.68 -7.89
C CYS A 41 -0.49 1.21 -7.99
N HIS A 42 -1.04 0.77 -6.86
CA HIS A 42 -2.44 0.42 -6.73
C HIS A 42 -3.14 1.46 -5.86
N ALA A 43 -4.42 1.68 -6.13
CA ALA A 43 -5.24 2.61 -5.38
C ALA A 43 -6.68 2.11 -5.27
N VAL A 44 -7.33 2.45 -4.17
CA VAL A 44 -8.75 2.22 -3.94
C VAL A 44 -9.43 3.51 -3.50
N LEU A 45 -10.66 3.68 -3.95
CA LEU A 45 -11.54 4.73 -3.47
C LEU A 45 -12.22 4.25 -2.19
N CYS A 46 -11.97 4.94 -1.08
CA CYS A 46 -12.60 4.66 0.20
C CYS A 46 -13.88 5.48 0.37
N GLU A 47 -14.74 5.03 1.30
CA GLU A 47 -15.98 5.75 1.65
C GLU A 47 -15.72 7.14 2.24
N SER A 48 -14.57 7.33 2.90
CA SER A 48 -14.21 8.61 3.52
C SER A 48 -12.70 8.79 3.64
N GLN A 49 -12.27 10.03 3.86
CA GLN A 49 -10.88 10.35 4.21
C GLN A 49 -10.41 9.60 5.47
N ARG A 50 -11.30 9.42 6.45
CA ARG A 50 -10.98 8.68 7.67
C ARG A 50 -10.64 7.22 7.36
N HIS A 51 -11.40 6.57 6.48
CA HIS A 51 -11.12 5.21 6.05
C HIS A 51 -9.78 5.09 5.32
N ALA A 52 -9.49 6.01 4.39
CA ALA A 52 -8.21 6.03 3.70
C ALA A 52 -7.02 6.15 4.67
N LYS A 53 -7.11 7.09 5.62
CA LYS A 53 -6.08 7.27 6.67
C LYS A 53 -5.96 6.06 7.59
N PHE A 54 -7.08 5.42 7.94
CA PHE A 54 -7.07 4.20 8.75
C PHE A 54 -6.26 3.09 8.06
N PHE A 55 -6.46 2.86 6.77
CA PHE A 55 -5.68 1.86 6.03
C PHE A 55 -4.18 2.17 6.00
N ALA A 56 -3.80 3.43 5.71
CA ALA A 56 -2.40 3.84 5.70
C ALA A 56 -1.73 3.67 7.08
N LEU A 57 -2.41 4.08 8.16
CA LEU A 57 -1.90 3.90 9.52
C LEU A 57 -1.75 2.43 9.90
N ARG A 58 -2.75 1.61 9.57
CA ARG A 58 -2.74 0.18 9.89
C ARG A 58 -1.60 -0.54 9.18
N LEU A 59 -1.42 -0.26 7.89
CA LEU A 59 -0.35 -0.86 7.09
C LEU A 59 1.04 -0.36 7.54
N GLY A 60 1.17 0.93 7.84
CA GLY A 60 2.40 1.49 8.43
C GLY A 60 2.77 0.86 9.78
N HIS A 61 1.79 0.57 10.64
CA HIS A 61 2.03 -0.16 11.89
C HIS A 61 2.58 -1.56 11.63
N PHE A 62 2.04 -2.27 10.63
CA PHE A 62 2.55 -3.58 10.25
C PHE A 62 3.99 -3.52 9.73
N PHE A 63 4.33 -2.51 8.92
CA PHE A 63 5.72 -2.31 8.47
C PHE A 63 6.68 -2.11 9.63
N ASN A 64 6.35 -1.22 10.58
CA ASN A 64 7.17 -0.99 11.77
C ASN A 64 7.29 -2.25 12.64
N SER A 65 6.21 -2.99 12.81
CA SER A 65 6.23 -4.23 13.60
C SER A 65 7.11 -5.30 12.95
N ALA A 66 7.01 -5.47 11.63
CA ALA A 66 7.83 -6.41 10.87
C ALA A 66 9.32 -6.01 10.88
N TRP A 67 9.61 -4.71 10.77
CA TRP A 67 10.97 -4.20 10.84
C TRP A 67 11.63 -4.49 12.19
N ASN A 68 10.90 -4.30 13.29
CA ASN A 68 11.42 -4.53 14.65
C ASN A 68 11.56 -6.03 15.01
N GLN A 69 11.14 -6.94 14.15
CA GLN A 69 11.26 -8.39 14.33
C GLN A 69 12.38 -9.01 13.47
N MET A 70 13.03 -8.22 12.61
CA MET A 70 14.22 -8.60 11.84
C MET A 70 15.49 -8.13 12.56
#